data_AF-A0A533BDN5-F1
#
_entry.id   AF-A0A533BDN5-F1
#
_cell.length_a   1.000
_cell.length_b   1.000
_cell.length_c   1.000
_cell.angle_alpha   90.00
_cell.angle_beta   90.00
_cell.angle_gamma   90.00
#
_symmetry.space_group_name_H-M   'P 1'
#
loop_
_entity.id
_entity.type
_entity.pdbx_description
1 polymer ?
#
loop_
_entity_poly.entity_id
_entity_poly.type
_entity_poly.pdbx_seq_one_letter_code
_entity_poly.pdbx_strand_id
1 'polypeptide(L)'
;MEEIAQTLKKYDEEYIRQNFTDAASINAFALSFYKDAADIYDAVTRVRNLERNPHGFDLHDAPILGLLVKVWKLLKEVLKYYEQDNAEIISVLERPLIEASVVATYLMQNDNSVVEDYRKCSYKDRLRILRDLESGSPFLESKAGKRLLTSVREKMLNERLTTEDFDQQKENHWKVQGKSFYKIFALVEHADLYACTYGMMSESIHGSWNESMDYCLSRNTDGTYSTFPFFQPADVRFVSPTLRFASKPFKLWLARIEADDPNLMRALDWIDRVNTAIFRKFDETYDG
;
A
#
# COMPACT_ATOMS: atom_id res chain seq x y z
N MET A 1 1.09 23.22 7.48
CA MET A 1 2.39 22.86 6.86
C MET A 1 2.53 23.63 5.56
N GLU A 2 3.61 24.40 5.40
CA GLU A 2 3.79 25.29 4.22
C GLU A 2 3.93 24.49 2.91
N GLU A 3 4.58 23.32 2.96
CA GLU A 3 4.76 22.41 1.81
C GLU A 3 3.41 22.03 1.15
N ILE A 4 2.41 21.62 1.93
CA ILE A 4 1.08 21.26 1.40
C ILE A 4 0.39 22.46 0.77
N ALA A 5 0.49 23.64 1.40
CA ALA A 5 -0.12 24.85 0.86
C ALA A 5 0.51 25.26 -0.48
N GLN A 6 1.82 25.08 -0.64
CA GLN A 6 2.53 25.32 -1.90
C GLN A 6 2.09 24.32 -2.98
N THR A 7 1.98 23.04 -2.64
CA THR A 7 1.45 22.00 -3.54
C THR A 7 0.06 22.36 -4.06
N LEU A 8 -0.87 22.76 -3.17
CA LEU A 8 -2.25 23.08 -3.57
C LEU A 8 -2.36 24.33 -4.45
N LYS A 9 -1.47 25.32 -4.27
CA LYS A 9 -1.47 26.56 -5.07
C LYS A 9 -1.17 26.35 -6.55
N LYS A 10 -0.47 25.26 -6.89
CA LYS A 10 -0.16 24.88 -8.28
C LYS A 10 -1.42 24.58 -9.11
N TYR A 11 -2.51 24.15 -8.47
CA TYR A 11 -3.71 23.64 -9.14
C TYR A 11 -4.78 24.73 -9.29
N ASP A 12 -4.48 25.77 -10.06
CA ASP A 12 -5.46 26.79 -10.42
C ASP A 12 -6.31 26.39 -11.65
N GLU A 13 -7.32 27.21 -11.96
CA GLU A 13 -8.25 26.95 -13.06
C GLU A 13 -7.55 26.91 -14.43
N GLU A 14 -6.54 27.76 -14.63
CA GLU A 14 -5.81 27.85 -15.88
C GLU A 14 -4.97 26.58 -16.10
N TYR A 15 -4.23 26.14 -15.07
CA TYR A 15 -3.46 24.91 -15.08
C TYR A 15 -4.33 23.69 -15.37
N ILE A 16 -5.51 23.59 -14.74
CA ILE A 16 -6.45 22.50 -15.02
C ILE A 16 -6.92 22.54 -16.48
N ARG A 17 -7.36 23.70 -16.98
CA ARG A 17 -7.91 23.83 -18.34
C ARG A 17 -6.90 23.43 -19.41
N GLN A 18 -5.63 23.78 -19.22
CA GLN A 18 -4.56 23.49 -20.19
C GLN A 18 -4.21 22.00 -20.29
N ASN A 19 -4.52 21.18 -19.26
CA ASN A 19 -4.12 19.78 -19.22
C ASN A 19 -5.29 18.78 -19.33
N PHE A 20 -6.49 19.24 -19.69
CA PHE A 20 -7.70 18.42 -19.81
C PHE A 20 -8.27 18.46 -21.24
N THR A 21 -7.38 18.36 -22.25
CA THR A 21 -7.73 18.46 -23.68
C THR A 21 -7.91 17.11 -24.36
N ASP A 22 -7.10 16.12 -23.98
CA ASP A 22 -7.02 14.80 -24.58
C ASP A 22 -6.48 13.80 -23.56
N ALA A 23 -6.51 12.50 -23.87
CA ALA A 23 -6.09 11.47 -22.94
C ALA A 23 -4.62 11.60 -22.52
N ALA A 24 -3.73 12.05 -23.42
CA ALA A 24 -2.32 12.20 -23.12
C ALA A 24 -2.04 13.38 -22.18
N SER A 25 -2.70 14.53 -22.38
CA SER A 25 -2.58 15.68 -21.48
C SER A 25 -3.18 15.39 -20.10
N ILE A 26 -4.30 14.67 -20.05
CA ILE A 26 -4.88 14.18 -18.78
C ILE A 26 -3.91 13.24 -18.08
N ASN A 27 -3.24 12.34 -18.81
CA ASN A 27 -2.26 11.41 -18.25
C ASN A 27 -1.06 12.14 -17.62
N ALA A 28 -0.55 13.17 -18.31
CA ALA A 28 0.55 14.00 -17.81
C ALA A 28 0.16 14.82 -16.56
N PHE A 29 -1.06 15.37 -16.54
CA PHE A 29 -1.62 16.00 -15.35
C PHE A 29 -1.72 15.02 -14.19
N ALA A 30 -2.23 13.82 -14.46
CA ALA A 30 -2.44 12.79 -13.47
C ALA A 30 -1.13 12.41 -12.78
N LEU A 31 -0.05 12.19 -13.54
CA LEU A 31 1.28 11.92 -12.99
C LEU A 31 1.74 13.03 -12.03
N SER A 32 1.58 14.30 -12.42
CA SER A 32 1.94 15.44 -11.58
C SER A 32 1.10 15.47 -10.29
N PHE A 33 -0.20 15.24 -10.41
CA PHE A 33 -1.12 15.17 -9.27
C PHE A 33 -0.80 14.02 -8.33
N TYR A 34 -0.52 12.83 -8.83
CA TYR A 34 -0.23 11.68 -7.98
C TYR A 34 1.08 11.85 -7.21
N LYS A 35 2.11 12.46 -7.83
CA LYS A 35 3.37 12.80 -7.14
C LYS A 35 3.09 13.72 -5.94
N ASP A 36 2.31 14.76 -6.19
CA ASP A 36 1.88 15.72 -5.16
C ASP A 36 1.03 15.05 -4.05
N ALA A 37 0.13 14.12 -4.40
CA ALA A 37 -0.64 13.34 -3.44
C ALA A 37 0.26 12.42 -2.57
N ALA A 38 1.26 11.77 -3.16
CA ALA A 38 2.21 10.93 -2.44
C ALA A 38 3.06 11.74 -1.44
N ASP A 39 3.45 12.97 -1.79
CA ASP A 39 4.17 13.87 -0.90
C ASP A 39 3.29 14.40 0.24
N ILE A 40 1.99 14.65 -0.01
CA ILE A 40 1.03 14.97 1.06
C ILE A 40 0.89 13.78 2.03
N TYR A 41 0.82 12.54 1.53
CA TYR A 41 0.77 11.35 2.39
C TYR A 41 2.04 11.19 3.24
N ASP A 42 3.21 11.40 2.65
CA ASP A 42 4.49 11.46 3.37
C ASP A 42 4.44 12.51 4.49
N ALA A 43 4.02 13.74 4.18
CA ALA A 43 3.83 14.80 5.17
C ALA A 43 2.88 14.40 6.31
N VAL A 44 1.75 13.76 6.00
CA VAL A 44 0.80 13.26 7.02
C VAL A 44 1.45 12.22 7.94
N THR A 45 2.31 11.33 7.44
CA THR A 45 3.00 10.35 8.32
C THR A 45 4.00 10.98 9.29
N ARG A 46 4.41 12.23 9.05
CA ARG A 46 5.30 12.99 9.94
C ARG A 46 4.53 13.79 11.00
N VAL A 47 3.21 13.90 10.87
CA VAL A 47 2.35 14.61 11.83
C VAL A 47 2.27 13.84 13.14
N ARG A 48 2.33 14.57 14.25
CA ARG A 48 2.31 14.02 15.60
C ARG A 48 1.58 14.98 16.54
N ASN A 49 0.65 14.48 17.32
CA ASN A 49 0.14 15.21 18.49
C ASN A 49 1.25 15.22 19.56
N LEU A 50 1.80 16.41 19.85
CA LEU A 50 2.95 16.56 20.74
C LEU A 50 2.61 16.32 22.22
N GLU A 51 1.35 16.46 22.62
CA GLU A 51 0.90 16.19 23.98
C GLU A 51 0.75 14.68 24.22
N ARG A 52 0.11 13.98 23.27
CA ARG A 52 -0.10 12.53 23.32
C ARG A 52 1.16 11.73 23.00
N ASN A 53 1.98 12.21 22.06
CA ASN A 53 3.13 11.50 21.51
C ASN A 53 4.42 12.36 21.59
N PRO A 54 4.87 12.82 22.78
CA PRO A 54 6.00 13.75 22.90
C PRO A 54 7.32 13.20 22.36
N HIS A 55 7.53 11.88 22.49
CA HIS A 55 8.78 11.20 22.11
C HIS A 55 8.65 10.23 20.94
N GLY A 56 7.44 9.90 20.51
CA GLY A 56 7.20 8.89 19.48
C GLY A 56 5.85 8.22 19.69
N PHE A 57 5.55 7.23 18.84
CA PHE A 57 4.31 6.46 18.87
C PHE A 57 4.50 5.17 19.67
N ASP A 58 3.47 4.75 20.38
CA ASP A 58 3.47 3.52 21.18
C ASP A 58 3.28 2.25 20.32
N LEU A 59 3.20 1.08 20.98
CA LEU A 59 3.02 -0.21 20.31
C LEU A 59 1.61 -0.42 19.72
N HIS A 60 0.65 0.45 20.01
CA HIS A 60 -0.69 0.41 19.44
C HIS A 60 -0.80 1.28 18.18
N ASP A 61 0.06 2.29 18.05
CA ASP A 61 0.05 3.20 16.90
C ASP A 61 1.16 2.92 15.89
N ALA A 62 2.35 2.50 16.36
CA ALA A 62 3.50 2.27 15.50
C ALA A 62 3.27 1.24 14.37
N PRO A 63 2.55 0.12 14.56
CA PRO A 63 2.27 -0.82 13.47
C PRO A 63 1.42 -0.20 12.36
N ILE A 64 0.45 0.64 12.73
CA ILE A 64 -0.43 1.35 11.80
C ILE A 64 0.38 2.39 11.03
N LEU A 65 1.18 3.20 11.73
CA LEU A 65 2.09 4.16 11.09
C LEU A 65 3.05 3.48 10.11
N GLY A 66 3.60 2.31 10.48
CA GLY A 66 4.46 1.52 9.60
C GLY A 66 3.77 1.11 8.30
N LEU A 67 2.48 0.76 8.35
CA LEU A 67 1.67 0.48 7.16
C LEU A 67 1.44 1.74 6.31
N LEU A 68 1.13 2.89 6.92
CA LEU A 68 0.97 4.16 6.19
C LEU A 68 2.26 4.59 5.50
N VAL A 69 3.40 4.42 6.17
CA VAL A 69 4.72 4.68 5.58
C VAL A 69 4.99 3.75 4.40
N LYS A 70 4.59 2.48 4.50
CA LYS A 70 4.67 1.53 3.40
C LYS A 70 3.79 1.98 2.21
N VAL A 71 2.57 2.46 2.46
CA VAL A 71 1.65 2.93 1.42
C VAL A 71 2.28 4.07 0.60
N TRP A 72 2.75 5.15 1.23
CA TRP A 72 3.31 6.27 0.44
C TRP A 72 4.63 5.90 -0.25
N LYS A 73 5.47 5.03 0.35
CA LYS A 73 6.70 4.55 -0.28
C LYS A 73 6.40 3.72 -1.53
N LEU A 74 5.46 2.79 -1.45
CA LEU A 74 5.03 2.00 -2.60
C LEU A 74 4.40 2.89 -3.67
N LEU A 75 3.61 3.89 -3.27
CA LEU A 75 3.05 4.85 -4.22
C LEU A 75 4.16 5.62 -4.96
N LYS A 76 5.20 6.10 -4.28
CA LYS A 76 6.33 6.77 -4.94
C LYS A 76 7.05 5.86 -5.95
N GLU A 77 7.20 4.56 -5.65
CA GLU A 77 7.75 3.61 -6.63
C GLU A 77 6.79 3.37 -7.80
N VAL A 78 5.49 3.17 -7.55
CA VAL A 78 4.47 3.07 -8.61
C VAL A 78 4.56 4.26 -9.57
N LEU A 79 4.71 5.49 -9.04
CA LEU A 79 4.79 6.70 -9.85
C LEU A 79 6.08 6.84 -10.66
N LYS A 80 7.18 6.29 -10.15
CA LYS A 80 8.42 6.18 -10.92
C LYS A 80 8.23 5.26 -12.13
N TYR A 81 7.55 4.12 -11.96
CA TYR A 81 7.27 3.21 -13.07
C TYR A 81 6.17 3.71 -14.01
N TYR A 82 5.25 4.51 -13.49
CA TYR A 82 4.26 5.24 -14.31
C TYR A 82 4.94 6.21 -15.27
N GLU A 83 5.89 7.00 -14.78
CA GLU A 83 6.68 7.92 -15.61
C GLU A 83 7.56 7.20 -16.64
N GLN A 84 7.84 5.91 -16.42
CA GLN A 84 8.66 5.06 -17.30
C GLN A 84 7.84 4.20 -18.25
N ASP A 85 6.50 4.35 -18.27
CA ASP A 85 5.61 3.50 -19.07
C ASP A 85 5.85 2.01 -18.81
N ASN A 86 5.81 1.63 -17.53
CA ASN A 86 6.07 0.27 -17.08
C ASN A 86 4.92 -0.25 -16.21
N ALA A 87 3.82 -0.58 -16.86
CA ALA A 87 2.62 -1.13 -16.25
C ALA A 87 2.86 -2.46 -15.52
N GLU A 88 3.80 -3.28 -16.01
CA GLU A 88 4.17 -4.57 -15.43
C GLU A 88 4.60 -4.42 -13.98
N ILE A 89 5.58 -3.54 -13.73
CA ILE A 89 6.09 -3.33 -12.38
C ILE A 89 5.07 -2.62 -11.50
N ILE A 90 4.24 -1.73 -12.06
CA ILE A 90 3.13 -1.13 -11.30
C ILE A 90 2.20 -2.23 -10.77
N SER A 91 1.78 -3.17 -11.62
CA SER A 91 0.87 -4.25 -11.25
C SER A 91 1.41 -5.15 -10.12
N VAL A 92 2.74 -5.31 -10.02
CA VAL A 92 3.42 -6.01 -8.92
C VAL A 92 3.36 -5.21 -7.61
N LEU A 93 3.46 -3.89 -7.69
CA LEU A 93 3.56 -2.99 -6.53
C LEU A 93 2.20 -2.56 -5.96
N GLU A 94 1.14 -2.51 -6.77
CA GLU A 94 -0.19 -2.09 -6.34
C GLU A 94 -0.78 -3.02 -5.27
N ARG A 95 -0.58 -4.34 -5.42
CA ARG A 95 -1.11 -5.32 -4.48
C ARG A 95 -0.63 -5.12 -3.03
N PRO A 96 0.69 -5.04 -2.73
CA PRO A 96 1.14 -4.78 -1.37
C PRO A 96 0.78 -3.37 -0.86
N LEU A 97 0.47 -2.42 -1.73
CA LEU A 97 -0.02 -1.08 -1.37
C LEU A 97 -1.48 -1.14 -0.91
N ILE A 98 -2.35 -1.79 -1.69
CA ILE A 98 -3.77 -2.01 -1.33
C ILE A 98 -3.86 -2.82 -0.03
N GLU A 99 -3.06 -3.88 0.09
CA GLU A 99 -3.02 -4.69 1.32
C GLU A 99 -2.68 -3.84 2.55
N ALA A 100 -1.64 -3.00 2.46
CA ALA A 100 -1.26 -2.14 3.56
C ALA A 100 -2.34 -1.12 3.91
N SER A 101 -3.01 -0.54 2.90
CA SER A 101 -4.08 0.45 3.08
C SER A 101 -5.31 -0.14 3.76
N VAL A 102 -5.74 -1.33 3.31
CA VAL A 102 -6.89 -2.06 3.86
C VAL A 102 -6.60 -2.52 5.28
N VAL A 103 -5.42 -3.10 5.53
CA VAL A 103 -5.05 -3.54 6.87
C VAL A 103 -4.94 -2.35 7.82
N ALA A 104 -4.30 -1.24 7.42
CA ALA A 104 -4.21 -0.05 8.27
C ALA A 104 -5.61 0.45 8.66
N THR A 105 -6.52 0.53 7.69
CA THR A 105 -7.92 0.92 7.94
C THR A 105 -8.60 -0.04 8.91
N TYR A 106 -8.47 -1.35 8.69
CA TYR A 106 -9.03 -2.37 9.58
C TYR A 106 -8.53 -2.21 11.02
N LEU A 107 -7.23 -2.03 11.20
CA LEU A 107 -6.63 -1.86 12.53
C LEU A 107 -7.13 -0.60 13.24
N MET A 108 -7.34 0.50 12.52
CA MET A 108 -7.85 1.75 13.09
C MET A 108 -9.34 1.71 13.44
N GLN A 109 -10.11 0.82 12.81
CA GLN A 109 -11.54 0.62 13.08
C GLN A 109 -11.81 -0.38 14.21
N ASN A 110 -10.77 -0.99 14.78
CA ASN A 110 -10.87 -1.97 15.85
C ASN A 110 -10.09 -1.52 17.08
N ASP A 111 -10.26 -2.24 18.18
CA ASP A 111 -9.54 -1.97 19.42
C ASP A 111 -8.07 -2.43 19.37
N ASN A 112 -7.34 -2.05 20.42
CA ASN A 112 -5.91 -2.33 20.55
C ASN A 112 -5.55 -3.83 20.62
N SER A 113 -6.49 -4.71 20.95
CA SER A 113 -6.24 -6.17 20.96
C SER A 113 -6.04 -6.71 19.54
N VAL A 114 -6.70 -6.10 18.55
CA VAL A 114 -6.55 -6.47 17.13
C VAL A 114 -5.20 -6.03 16.59
N VAL A 115 -4.71 -4.87 17.04
CA VAL A 115 -3.35 -4.39 16.70
C VAL A 115 -2.29 -5.32 17.30
N GLU A 116 -2.47 -5.76 18.54
CA GLU A 116 -1.58 -6.73 19.17
C GLU A 116 -1.57 -8.08 18.41
N ASP A 117 -2.75 -8.60 18.07
CA ASP A 117 -2.87 -9.85 17.31
C ASP A 117 -2.21 -9.73 15.92
N TYR A 118 -2.37 -8.59 15.23
CA TYR A 118 -1.66 -8.28 13.99
C TYR A 118 -0.15 -8.31 14.16
N ARG A 119 0.39 -7.64 15.21
CA ARG A 119 1.82 -7.69 15.51
C ARG A 119 2.29 -9.13 15.71
N LYS A 120 1.59 -9.90 16.55
CA LYS A 120 1.93 -11.29 16.86
C LYS A 120 1.88 -12.20 15.62
N CYS A 121 0.94 -11.99 14.71
CA CYS A 121 0.84 -12.75 13.46
C CYS A 121 2.12 -12.65 12.59
N SER A 122 2.88 -11.54 12.68
CA SER A 122 4.14 -11.35 11.94
C SER A 122 5.32 -12.20 12.46
N TYR A 123 5.16 -12.91 13.58
CA TYR A 123 6.21 -13.74 14.19
C TYR A 123 6.24 -15.18 13.69
N LYS A 124 5.30 -15.63 12.84
CA LYS A 124 5.24 -17.02 12.34
C LYS A 124 6.59 -17.60 11.92
N ASP A 125 7.25 -16.94 10.95
CA ASP A 125 8.51 -17.41 10.41
C ASP A 125 9.68 -17.14 11.37
N ARG A 126 9.55 -16.17 12.27
CA ARG A 126 10.53 -15.91 13.33
C ARG A 126 10.57 -17.05 14.34
N LEU A 127 9.41 -17.56 14.74
CA LEU A 127 9.32 -18.76 15.59
C LEU A 127 9.84 -20.00 14.88
N ARG A 128 9.62 -20.11 13.56
CA ARG A 128 10.22 -21.18 12.75
C ARG A 128 11.75 -21.10 12.77
N ILE A 129 12.33 -19.91 12.59
CA ILE A 129 13.79 -19.70 12.69
C ILE A 129 14.34 -20.13 14.05
N LEU A 130 13.64 -19.81 15.15
CA LEU A 130 14.04 -20.22 16.50
C LEU A 130 14.02 -21.76 16.66
N ARG A 131 13.00 -22.42 16.12
CA ARG A 131 12.94 -23.90 16.10
C ARG A 131 14.04 -24.50 15.23
N ASP A 132 14.32 -23.91 14.08
CA ASP A 132 15.38 -24.37 13.17
C ASP A 132 16.76 -24.27 13.86
N LEU A 133 16.97 -23.26 14.72
CA LEU A 133 18.17 -23.17 15.57
C LEU A 133 18.27 -24.35 16.55
N GLU A 134 17.20 -24.66 17.27
CA GLU A 134 17.16 -25.78 18.21
C GLU A 134 17.43 -27.12 17.51
N SER A 135 17.02 -27.25 16.25
CA SER A 135 17.29 -28.42 15.41
C SER A 135 18.70 -28.47 14.79
N GLY A 136 19.55 -27.47 15.04
CA GLY A 136 20.94 -27.45 14.57
C GLY A 136 21.13 -26.98 13.12
N SER A 137 20.31 -26.04 12.63
CA SER A 137 20.40 -25.52 11.25
C SER A 137 21.80 -24.98 10.90
N PRO A 138 22.51 -25.55 9.90
CA PRO A 138 23.84 -25.09 9.51
C PRO A 138 23.88 -23.64 9.00
N PHE A 139 22.79 -23.16 8.39
CA PHE A 139 22.68 -21.78 7.93
C PHE A 139 22.80 -20.79 9.09
N LEU A 140 22.25 -21.15 10.25
CA LEU A 140 22.22 -20.29 11.43
C LEU A 140 23.59 -20.14 12.10
N GLU A 141 24.56 -21.00 11.76
CA GLU A 141 25.95 -20.85 12.19
C GLU A 141 26.74 -19.82 11.36
N SER A 142 26.25 -19.48 10.16
CA SER A 142 26.85 -18.45 9.32
C SER A 142 26.71 -17.04 9.94
N LYS A 143 27.53 -16.09 9.48
CA LYS A 143 27.40 -14.67 9.89
C LYS A 143 26.02 -14.09 9.57
N ALA A 144 25.45 -14.46 8.42
CA ALA A 144 24.12 -14.03 8.02
C ALA A 144 23.02 -14.62 8.92
N GLY A 145 23.12 -15.91 9.22
CA GLY A 145 22.22 -16.61 10.13
C GLY A 145 22.26 -16.06 11.56
N LYS A 146 23.45 -15.80 12.10
CA LYS A 146 23.64 -15.18 13.41
C LYS A 146 23.03 -13.78 13.47
N ARG A 147 23.23 -12.96 12.44
CA ARG A 147 22.58 -11.63 12.32
C ARG A 147 21.06 -11.74 12.29
N LEU A 148 20.51 -12.70 11.54
CA LEU A 148 19.07 -12.95 11.50
C LEU A 148 18.53 -13.33 12.88
N LEU A 149 19.20 -14.23 13.59
CA LEU A 149 18.83 -14.65 14.95
C LEU A 149 18.86 -13.50 15.95
N THR A 150 19.89 -12.65 15.91
CA THR A 150 19.95 -11.44 16.73
C THR A 150 18.74 -10.57 16.46
N SER A 151 18.42 -10.30 15.19
CA SER A 151 17.23 -9.50 14.84
C SER A 151 15.92 -10.12 15.32
N VAL A 152 15.77 -11.45 15.28
CA VAL A 152 14.59 -12.15 15.79
C VAL A 152 14.48 -11.98 17.31
N ARG A 153 15.56 -12.21 18.05
CA ARG A 153 15.60 -12.12 19.51
C ARG A 153 15.38 -10.69 20.01
N GLU A 154 15.99 -9.70 19.36
CA GLU A 154 15.79 -8.29 19.69
C GLU A 154 14.32 -7.86 19.52
N LYS A 155 13.66 -8.29 18.44
CA LYS A 155 12.23 -7.97 18.21
C LYS A 155 11.33 -8.58 19.28
N MET A 156 11.53 -9.87 19.59
CA MET A 156 10.83 -10.54 20.68
C MET A 156 11.04 -9.81 22.02
N LEU A 157 12.29 -9.45 22.34
CA LEU A 157 12.64 -8.75 23.57
C LEU A 157 11.99 -7.36 23.67
N ASN A 158 12.02 -6.58 22.58
CA ASN A 158 11.46 -5.24 22.53
C ASN A 158 9.94 -5.22 22.81
N GLU A 159 9.25 -6.29 22.41
CA GLU A 159 7.81 -6.47 22.65
C GLU A 159 7.51 -7.30 23.90
N ARG A 160 8.54 -7.75 24.63
CA ARG A 160 8.47 -8.63 25.81
C ARG A 160 7.73 -9.94 25.55
N LEU A 161 7.96 -10.52 24.37
CA LEU A 161 7.34 -11.76 23.92
C LEU A 161 8.23 -12.99 24.17
N THR A 162 7.61 -14.12 24.49
CA THR A 162 8.21 -15.45 24.55
C THR A 162 7.51 -16.42 23.57
N THR A 163 8.05 -17.62 23.38
CA THR A 163 7.49 -18.63 22.48
C THR A 163 6.08 -19.10 22.85
N GLU A 164 5.69 -18.87 24.10
CA GLU A 164 4.40 -19.23 24.69
C GLU A 164 3.30 -18.19 24.39
N ASP A 165 3.65 -16.97 23.96
CA ASP A 165 2.68 -15.87 23.75
C ASP A 165 1.83 -15.98 22.47
N PHE A 166 1.95 -17.07 21.73
CA PHE A 166 1.44 -17.21 20.35
C PHE A 166 0.38 -18.29 20.16
N ASP A 167 -0.18 -18.84 21.24
CA ASP A 167 -1.15 -19.94 21.13
C ASP A 167 -2.41 -19.52 20.36
N GLN A 168 -2.93 -18.31 20.63
CA GLN A 168 -4.05 -17.76 19.88
C GLN A 168 -3.74 -17.60 18.37
N GLN A 169 -2.52 -17.16 18.02
CA GLN A 169 -2.13 -17.00 16.62
C GLN A 169 -1.96 -18.34 15.91
N LYS A 170 -1.50 -19.39 16.62
CA LYS A 170 -1.43 -20.75 16.08
C LYS A 170 -2.83 -21.28 15.77
N GLU A 171 -3.77 -21.13 16.70
CA GLU A 171 -5.18 -21.50 16.51
C GLU A 171 -5.82 -20.75 15.34
N ASN A 172 -5.52 -19.45 15.22
CA ASN A 172 -6.00 -18.60 14.13
C ASN A 172 -5.25 -18.81 12.81
N HIS A 173 -4.34 -19.79 12.72
CA HIS A 173 -3.51 -20.05 11.55
C HIS A 173 -2.72 -18.83 11.05
N TRP A 174 -2.23 -18.00 11.98
CA TRP A 174 -1.46 -16.79 11.70
C TRP A 174 -2.21 -15.74 10.88
N LYS A 175 -3.54 -15.76 10.99
CA LYS A 175 -4.44 -14.76 10.39
C LYS A 175 -4.96 -13.85 11.49
N VAL A 176 -5.01 -12.55 11.22
CA VAL A 176 -5.54 -11.56 12.17
C VAL A 176 -6.97 -11.94 12.54
N GLN A 177 -7.19 -12.29 13.80
CA GLN A 177 -8.43 -12.80 14.38
C GLN A 177 -9.03 -13.97 13.58
N GLY A 178 -8.18 -14.82 12.99
CA GLY A 178 -8.59 -15.94 12.13
C GLY A 178 -9.17 -15.53 10.77
N LYS A 179 -9.14 -14.24 10.40
CA LYS A 179 -9.74 -13.71 9.17
C LYS A 179 -8.77 -13.77 8.00
N SER A 180 -9.21 -14.33 6.87
CA SER A 180 -8.47 -14.17 5.61
C SER A 180 -8.42 -12.70 5.19
N PHE A 181 -7.46 -12.33 4.35
CA PHE A 181 -7.42 -10.99 3.80
C PHE A 181 -8.73 -10.60 3.09
N TYR A 182 -9.37 -11.51 2.35
CA TYR A 182 -10.70 -11.28 1.79
C TYR A 182 -11.74 -10.86 2.83
N LYS A 183 -11.79 -11.53 3.99
CA LYS A 183 -12.73 -11.17 5.06
C LYS A 183 -12.43 -9.79 5.64
N ILE A 184 -11.15 -9.44 5.80
CA ILE A 184 -10.73 -8.10 6.25
C ILE A 184 -11.12 -7.06 5.20
N PHE A 185 -10.84 -7.32 3.92
CA PHE A 185 -11.19 -6.45 2.80
C PHE A 185 -12.69 -6.19 2.76
N ALA A 186 -13.53 -7.22 2.86
CA ALA A 186 -14.99 -7.07 2.82
C ALA A 186 -15.58 -6.33 4.03
N LEU A 187 -14.83 -6.19 5.14
CA LEU A 187 -15.23 -5.37 6.30
C LEU A 187 -14.88 -3.90 6.11
N VAL A 188 -13.85 -3.61 5.31
CA VAL A 188 -13.30 -2.28 5.11
C VAL A 188 -13.83 -1.63 3.84
N GLU A 189 -13.96 -2.41 2.77
CA GLU A 189 -14.33 -2.02 1.41
C GLU A 189 -15.49 -2.90 0.90
N HIS A 190 -16.06 -2.52 -0.24
CA HIS A 190 -17.11 -3.32 -0.88
C HIS A 190 -16.53 -4.64 -1.43
N ALA A 191 -17.13 -5.77 -1.05
CA ALA A 191 -16.59 -7.11 -1.33
C ALA A 191 -16.53 -7.44 -2.84
N ASP A 192 -17.38 -6.84 -3.65
CA ASP A 192 -17.42 -6.96 -5.12
C ASP A 192 -16.17 -6.36 -5.78
N LEU A 193 -15.51 -5.38 -5.14
CA LEU A 193 -14.26 -4.80 -5.64
C LEU A 193 -13.07 -5.76 -5.49
N TYR A 194 -13.15 -6.79 -4.65
CA TYR A 194 -12.01 -7.63 -4.34
C TYR A 194 -11.41 -8.29 -5.60
N ALA A 195 -12.25 -8.85 -6.46
CA ALA A 195 -11.78 -9.60 -7.62
C ALA A 195 -11.08 -8.70 -8.65
N CYS A 196 -11.66 -7.54 -8.97
CA CYS A 196 -11.16 -6.62 -9.98
C CYS A 196 -10.02 -5.71 -9.50
N THR A 197 -9.75 -5.67 -8.20
CA THR A 197 -8.63 -4.89 -7.64
C THR A 197 -7.56 -5.83 -7.11
N TYR A 198 -7.71 -6.36 -5.90
CA TYR A 198 -6.69 -7.17 -5.26
C TYR A 198 -6.52 -8.58 -5.86
N GLY A 199 -7.63 -9.21 -6.30
CA GLY A 199 -7.66 -10.59 -6.77
C GLY A 199 -6.84 -10.81 -8.04
N MET A 200 -7.15 -10.03 -9.08
CA MET A 200 -6.47 -10.08 -10.38
C MET A 200 -4.98 -9.74 -10.27
N MET A 201 -4.60 -8.75 -9.46
CA MET A 201 -3.19 -8.37 -9.24
C MET A 201 -2.32 -9.50 -8.66
N SER A 202 -2.93 -10.59 -8.16
CA SER A 202 -2.17 -11.76 -7.75
C SER A 202 -1.44 -12.44 -8.89
N GLU A 203 -1.91 -12.26 -10.12
CA GLU A 203 -1.36 -12.85 -11.32
C GLU A 203 0.03 -12.28 -11.63
N SER A 204 0.22 -10.97 -11.43
CA SER A 204 1.49 -10.24 -11.59
C SER A 204 2.60 -10.69 -10.65
N ILE A 205 2.27 -11.20 -9.46
CA ILE A 205 3.27 -11.65 -8.48
C ILE A 205 3.72 -13.09 -8.72
N HIS A 206 2.83 -13.93 -9.25
CA HIS A 206 3.05 -15.38 -9.31
C HIS A 206 3.36 -15.90 -10.73
N GLY A 207 3.41 -15.02 -11.74
CA GLY A 207 3.72 -15.40 -13.12
C GLY A 207 2.64 -16.32 -13.70
N SER A 208 1.39 -15.86 -13.68
CA SER A 208 0.27 -16.63 -14.20
C SER A 208 0.22 -16.62 -15.73
N TRP A 209 -0.59 -17.52 -16.31
CA TRP A 209 -0.82 -17.52 -17.76
C TRP A 209 -1.47 -16.22 -18.28
N ASN A 210 -2.40 -15.61 -17.53
CA ASN A 210 -3.04 -14.35 -17.92
C ASN A 210 -2.02 -13.20 -17.93
N GLU A 211 -1.22 -13.08 -16.89
CA GLU A 211 -0.10 -12.12 -16.82
C GLU A 211 0.85 -12.29 -18.01
N SER A 212 1.19 -13.52 -18.36
CA SER A 212 2.06 -13.78 -19.51
C SER A 212 1.42 -13.36 -20.83
N MET A 213 0.10 -13.50 -20.98
CA MET A 213 -0.63 -13.00 -22.14
C MET A 213 -0.75 -11.47 -22.16
N ASP A 214 -0.88 -10.84 -21.00
CA ASP A 214 -1.06 -9.38 -20.88
C ASP A 214 0.26 -8.62 -21.14
N TYR A 215 1.38 -9.15 -20.65
CA TYR A 215 2.64 -8.42 -20.61
C TYR A 215 3.79 -9.06 -21.39
N CYS A 216 3.86 -10.38 -21.47
CA CYS A 216 5.05 -11.07 -21.95
C CYS A 216 4.92 -11.63 -23.38
N LEU A 217 3.70 -11.72 -23.92
CA LEU A 217 3.41 -12.38 -25.19
C LEU A 217 2.55 -11.51 -26.10
N SER A 218 2.77 -11.63 -27.41
CA SER A 218 1.89 -11.09 -28.45
C SER A 218 1.21 -12.23 -29.20
N ARG A 219 -0.11 -12.17 -29.37
CA ARG A 219 -0.87 -13.17 -30.13
C ARG A 219 -0.76 -12.92 -31.64
N ASN A 220 -0.30 -13.92 -32.38
CA ASN A 220 -0.18 -13.90 -33.83
C ASN A 220 -1.55 -14.16 -34.50
N THR A 221 -1.69 -13.80 -35.77
CA THR A 221 -2.95 -13.93 -36.53
C THR A 221 -3.40 -15.38 -36.75
N ASP A 222 -2.47 -16.33 -36.74
CA ASP A 222 -2.73 -17.77 -36.82
C ASP A 222 -3.09 -18.40 -35.45
N GLY A 223 -3.16 -17.58 -34.39
CA GLY A 223 -3.47 -18.00 -33.04
C GLY A 223 -2.28 -18.50 -32.22
N THR A 224 -1.06 -18.52 -32.80
CA THR A 224 0.18 -18.78 -32.05
C THR A 224 0.64 -17.56 -31.26
N TYR A 225 1.70 -17.68 -30.45
CA TYR A 225 2.23 -16.58 -29.63
C TYR A 225 3.70 -16.33 -29.91
N SER A 226 4.09 -15.06 -29.87
CA SER A 226 5.48 -14.59 -29.94
C SER A 226 5.86 -13.87 -28.64
N THR A 227 7.15 -13.79 -28.33
CA THR A 227 7.63 -13.00 -27.19
C THR A 227 7.37 -11.50 -27.39
N PHE A 228 6.92 -10.81 -26.35
CA PHE A 228 6.84 -9.36 -26.31
C PHE A 228 7.87 -8.83 -25.29
N PRO A 229 9.02 -8.29 -25.73
CA PRO A 229 10.12 -7.93 -24.83
C PRO A 229 10.06 -6.47 -24.33
N PHE A 230 8.96 -5.76 -24.58
CA PHE A 230 8.79 -4.35 -24.21
C PHE A 230 7.83 -4.22 -23.03
N PHE A 231 7.96 -3.14 -22.27
CA PHE A 231 7.01 -2.82 -21.21
C PHE A 231 5.75 -2.19 -21.80
N GLN A 232 4.60 -2.49 -21.21
CA GLN A 232 3.31 -1.91 -21.55
C GLN A 232 3.21 -0.50 -20.96
N PRO A 233 2.65 0.47 -21.71
CA PRO A 233 2.51 1.85 -21.25
C PRO A 233 1.59 1.95 -20.04
N ALA A 234 1.84 2.97 -19.22
CA ALA A 234 1.07 3.23 -18.02
C ALA A 234 0.17 4.46 -18.20
N ASP A 235 -1.06 4.34 -17.74
CA ASP A 235 -2.02 5.44 -17.76
C ASP A 235 -2.83 5.52 -16.46
N VAL A 236 -3.75 6.48 -16.42
CA VAL A 236 -4.59 6.82 -15.26
C VAL A 236 -5.20 5.58 -14.59
N ARG A 237 -5.54 4.53 -15.36
CA ARG A 237 -6.17 3.30 -14.87
C ARG A 237 -5.29 2.51 -13.91
N PHE A 238 -3.97 2.67 -13.98
CA PHE A 238 -2.99 1.99 -13.11
C PHE A 238 -2.75 2.67 -11.76
N VAL A 239 -3.26 3.88 -11.53
CA VAL A 239 -2.97 4.61 -10.27
C VAL A 239 -4.22 5.21 -9.64
N SER A 240 -5.13 5.76 -10.43
CA SER A 240 -6.37 6.36 -9.90
C SER A 240 -7.15 5.38 -9.00
N PRO A 241 -7.38 4.12 -9.40
CA PRO A 241 -8.04 3.14 -8.54
C PRO A 241 -7.27 2.86 -7.26
N THR A 242 -5.95 2.70 -7.35
CA THR A 242 -5.08 2.42 -6.20
C THR A 242 -5.02 3.59 -5.20
N LEU A 243 -5.00 4.83 -5.69
CA LEU A 243 -5.00 6.02 -4.84
C LEU A 243 -6.28 6.13 -4.00
N ARG A 244 -7.43 5.66 -4.53
CA ARG A 244 -8.71 5.63 -3.81
C ARG A 244 -8.64 4.79 -2.53
N PHE A 245 -7.89 3.69 -2.55
CA PHE A 245 -7.68 2.86 -1.35
C PHE A 245 -6.74 3.54 -0.35
N ALA A 246 -5.81 4.37 -0.82
CA ALA A 246 -4.80 5.00 0.01
C ALA A 246 -5.34 6.15 0.88
N SER A 247 -6.27 6.99 0.40
CA SER A 247 -6.66 8.22 1.12
C SER A 247 -7.31 8.00 2.50
N LYS A 248 -8.23 7.02 2.58
CA LYS A 248 -9.03 6.73 3.78
C LYS A 248 -8.19 6.45 5.03
N PRO A 249 -7.18 5.56 5.00
CA PRO A 249 -6.36 5.31 6.19
C PRO A 249 -5.58 6.55 6.66
N PHE A 250 -5.16 7.47 5.77
CA PHE A 250 -4.51 8.71 6.22
C PHE A 250 -5.46 9.64 7.00
N LYS A 251 -6.73 9.72 6.61
CA LYS A 251 -7.75 10.48 7.36
C LYS A 251 -8.02 9.86 8.73
N LEU A 252 -8.19 8.54 8.77
CA LEU A 252 -8.39 7.80 10.01
C LEU A 252 -7.20 7.94 10.95
N TRP A 253 -5.98 8.00 10.40
CA TRP A 253 -4.77 8.18 11.17
C TRP A 253 -4.76 9.51 11.92
N LEU A 254 -5.05 10.62 11.23
CA LEU A 254 -5.10 11.95 11.86
C LEU A 254 -6.12 11.99 13.00
N ALA A 255 -7.30 11.40 12.80
CA ALA A 255 -8.31 11.29 13.85
C ALA A 255 -7.81 10.41 15.03
N ARG A 256 -7.23 9.25 14.72
CA ARG A 256 -6.72 8.31 15.74
C ARG A 256 -5.66 8.94 16.64
N ILE A 257 -4.77 9.76 16.08
CA ILE A 257 -3.72 10.41 16.85
C ILE A 257 -4.11 11.78 17.42
N GLU A 258 -5.38 12.17 17.27
CA GLU A 258 -5.90 13.47 17.72
C GLU A 258 -5.09 14.64 17.13
N ALA A 259 -4.84 14.57 15.81
CA ALA A 259 -4.12 15.58 15.04
C ALA A 259 -4.85 15.94 13.73
N ASP A 260 -6.18 15.86 13.75
CA ASP A 260 -7.11 16.16 12.66
C ASP A 260 -7.24 17.67 12.37
N ASP A 261 -6.11 18.30 12.03
CA ASP A 261 -6.07 19.68 11.58
C ASP A 261 -7.00 19.88 10.36
N PRO A 262 -7.91 20.88 10.37
CA PRO A 262 -8.85 21.10 9.29
C PRO A 262 -8.20 21.33 7.92
N ASN A 263 -6.99 21.88 7.85
CA ASN A 263 -6.31 22.09 6.56
C ASN A 263 -5.75 20.79 6.01
N LEU A 264 -5.23 19.90 6.86
CA LEU A 264 -4.80 18.56 6.45
C LEU A 264 -5.97 17.72 5.96
N MET A 265 -7.10 17.75 6.67
CA MET A 265 -8.32 17.06 6.26
C MET A 265 -8.82 17.57 4.90
N ARG A 266 -8.82 18.90 4.69
CA ARG A 266 -9.16 19.49 3.37
C ARG A 266 -8.20 19.07 2.27
N ALA A 267 -6.90 18.92 2.56
CA ALA A 267 -5.93 18.46 1.57
C ALA A 267 -6.22 17.00 1.17
N LEU A 268 -6.53 16.12 2.13
CA LEU A 268 -6.90 14.73 1.85
C LEU A 268 -8.25 14.64 1.09
N ASP A 269 -9.23 15.48 1.43
CA ASP A 269 -10.49 15.59 0.68
C ASP A 269 -10.28 16.10 -0.75
N TRP A 270 -9.34 17.04 -0.94
CA TRP A 270 -8.95 17.51 -2.26
C TRP A 270 -8.36 16.39 -3.12
N ILE A 271 -7.49 15.55 -2.55
CA ILE A 271 -6.94 14.37 -3.26
C ILE A 271 -8.08 13.48 -3.78
N ASP A 272 -9.03 13.11 -2.92
CA ASP A 272 -10.14 12.23 -3.33
C ASP A 272 -10.99 12.82 -4.46
N ARG A 273 -11.30 14.11 -4.35
CA ARG A 273 -12.12 14.83 -5.35
C ARG A 273 -11.40 14.91 -6.69
N VAL A 274 -10.13 15.31 -6.69
CA VAL A 274 -9.35 15.47 -7.92
C VAL A 274 -9.06 14.13 -8.57
N ASN A 275 -8.69 13.11 -7.79
CA ASN A 275 -8.50 11.74 -8.29
C ASN A 275 -9.76 11.21 -8.99
N THR A 276 -10.93 11.41 -8.38
CA THR A 276 -12.22 11.03 -8.98
C THR A 276 -12.49 11.76 -10.29
N ALA A 277 -12.17 13.06 -10.36
CA ALA A 277 -12.37 13.86 -11.56
C ALA A 277 -11.43 13.45 -12.70
N ILE A 278 -10.15 13.20 -12.40
CA ILE A 278 -9.15 12.70 -13.36
C ILE A 278 -9.64 11.38 -13.95
N PHE A 279 -9.98 10.41 -13.10
CA PHE A 279 -10.41 9.09 -13.55
C PHE A 279 -11.62 9.17 -14.48
N ARG A 280 -12.66 9.91 -14.09
CA ARG A 280 -13.86 10.10 -14.92
C ARG A 280 -13.55 10.76 -16.26
N LYS A 281 -12.72 11.81 -16.27
CA LYS A 281 -12.42 12.52 -17.51
C LYS A 281 -11.56 11.67 -18.45
N PHE A 282 -10.60 10.93 -17.90
CA PHE A 282 -9.80 9.99 -18.67
C PHE A 282 -10.70 8.93 -19.32
N ASP A 283 -11.60 8.31 -18.55
CA ASP A 283 -12.56 7.31 -19.03
C ASP A 283 -13.46 7.85 -20.15
N GLU A 284 -13.95 9.08 -20.05
CA GLU A 284 -14.72 9.74 -21.12
C GLU A 284 -13.94 9.97 -22.41
N THR A 285 -12.61 10.03 -22.35
CA THR A 285 -11.73 10.40 -23.47
C THR A 285 -10.98 9.19 -24.03
N TYR A 286 -11.06 8.03 -23.37
CA TYR A 286 -10.33 6.82 -23.72
C TYR A 286 -11.16 5.96 -24.70
N ASP A 287 -10.63 5.73 -25.90
CA ASP A 287 -11.36 5.08 -27.01
C ASP A 287 -11.36 3.54 -26.99
N GLY A 288 -10.68 2.89 -26.03
CA GLY A 288 -10.59 1.43 -25.94
C GLY A 288 -9.28 0.86 -26.45
#